data_AF-A0A661IMQ7-F1
#
_entry.id   AF-A0A661IMQ7-F1
#
_cell.length_a   1.000
_cell.length_b   1.000
_cell.length_c   1.000
_cell.angle_alpha   90.00
_cell.angle_beta   90.00
_cell.angle_gamma   90.00
#
_symmetry.space_group_name_H-M   'P 1'
#
loop_
_entity.id
_entity.type
_entity.pdbx_description
1 polymer ?
#
loop_
_entity_poly.entity_id
_entity_poly.type
_entity_poly.pdbx_seq_one_letter_code
_entity_poly.pdbx_strand_id
1 'polypeptide(L)'
;MTERERQLLKEGWQRRFAAAEPRLSEAVKMYEEAGFEVHLEPLKAVEEPSEGGCQGCRICFQGIEDRYRVIFTRRKRNEDHRGDPFHSSR
;
A
#
# COMPACT_ATOMS: atom_id res chain seq x y z
N MET A 1 6.95 8.57 -8.93
CA MET A 1 5.53 8.66 -8.53
C MET A 1 4.70 9.01 -9.75
N THR A 2 3.80 8.12 -10.15
CA THR A 2 2.90 8.29 -11.32
C THR A 2 1.68 9.16 -10.98
N GLU A 3 0.89 9.51 -12.01
CA GLU A 3 -0.40 10.17 -11.82
C GLU A 3 -1.39 9.29 -11.04
N ARG A 4 -1.36 7.99 -11.30
CA ARG A 4 -2.25 7.03 -10.64
C ARG A 4 -2.01 6.98 -9.13
N GLU A 5 -0.74 6.94 -8.73
CA GLU A 5 -0.36 6.98 -7.32
C GLU A 5 -0.83 8.30 -6.66
N ARG A 6 -0.66 9.44 -7.33
CA ARG A 6 -1.12 10.74 -6.81
C ARG A 6 -2.63 10.81 -6.62
N GLN A 7 -3.41 10.24 -7.53
CA GLN A 7 -4.87 10.18 -7.44
C GLN A 7 -5.30 9.38 -6.20
N LEU A 8 -4.75 8.19 -6.02
CA LEU A 8 -5.08 7.34 -4.87
C LEU A 8 -4.78 8.04 -3.55
N LEU A 9 -3.61 8.70 -3.44
CA LEU A 9 -3.29 9.47 -2.24
C LEU A 9 -4.26 10.63 -2.00
N LYS A 10 -4.69 11.34 -3.06
CA LYS A 10 -5.70 12.41 -2.97
C LYS A 10 -7.07 11.89 -2.54
N GLU A 11 -7.43 10.68 -2.94
CA GLU A 11 -8.67 9.99 -2.54
C GLU A 11 -8.61 9.45 -1.09
N GLY A 12 -7.48 9.65 -0.39
CA GLY A 12 -7.29 9.22 1.00
C GLY A 12 -6.80 7.78 1.13
N TRP A 13 -6.35 7.15 0.04
CA TRP A 13 -5.64 5.88 0.11
C TRP A 13 -4.22 6.10 0.65
N GLN A 14 -3.74 5.13 1.41
CA GLN A 14 -2.41 5.16 1.99
C GLN A 14 -1.57 4.04 1.39
N ARG A 15 -0.48 4.40 0.70
CA ARG A 15 0.45 3.42 0.14
C ARG A 15 1.11 2.64 1.27
N ARG A 16 1.09 1.30 1.17
CA ARG A 16 1.76 0.39 2.10
C ARG A 16 3.05 -0.14 1.50
N PHE A 17 3.02 -1.36 0.96
CA PHE A 17 4.19 -2.01 0.35
C PHE A 17 3.79 -2.78 -0.90
N ALA A 18 4.79 -3.11 -1.73
CA ALA A 18 4.61 -3.99 -2.87
C ALA A 18 4.84 -5.44 -2.45
N ALA A 19 3.95 -6.34 -2.86
CA ALA A 19 4.10 -7.77 -2.63
C ALA A 19 3.60 -8.58 -3.84
N ALA A 20 4.17 -9.78 -3.96
CA ALA A 20 3.68 -10.82 -4.87
C ALA A 20 3.03 -11.95 -4.04
N GLU A 21 2.34 -12.86 -4.71
CA GLU A 21 1.75 -14.02 -4.05
C GLU A 21 2.81 -14.96 -3.46
N PRO A 22 2.50 -15.66 -2.34
CA PRO A 22 1.23 -15.64 -1.60
C PRO A 22 1.09 -14.47 -0.61
N ARG A 23 2.20 -13.75 -0.33
CA ARG A 23 2.24 -12.65 0.66
C ARG A 23 1.25 -11.54 0.37
N LEU A 24 1.00 -11.25 -0.90
CA LEU A 24 -0.02 -10.28 -1.32
C LEU A 24 -1.39 -10.63 -0.73
N SER A 25 -1.84 -11.87 -0.95
CA SER A 25 -3.15 -12.36 -0.52
C SER A 25 -3.26 -12.44 1.00
N GLU A 26 -2.18 -12.82 1.69
CA GLU A 26 -2.13 -12.78 3.16
C GLU A 26 -2.27 -11.36 3.72
N ALA A 27 -1.53 -10.39 3.14
CA ALA A 27 -1.58 -9.00 3.57
C ALA A 27 -2.95 -8.36 3.29
N VAL A 28 -3.55 -8.65 2.13
CA VAL A 28 -4.91 -8.19 1.79
C VAL A 28 -5.89 -8.67 2.85
N LYS A 29 -5.90 -9.97 3.13
CA LYS A 29 -6.81 -10.56 4.12
C LYS A 29 -6.61 -9.96 5.50
N MET A 30 -5.35 -9.80 5.94
CA MET A 30 -5.03 -9.17 7.22
C MET A 30 -5.57 -7.73 7.32
N TYR A 31 -5.44 -6.92 6.26
CA TYR A 31 -5.97 -5.56 6.25
C TYR A 31 -7.50 -5.53 6.21
N GLU A 32 -8.13 -6.41 5.44
CA GLU A 32 -9.59 -6.53 5.41
C GLU A 32 -10.17 -6.96 6.76
N GLU A 33 -9.54 -7.93 7.43
CA GLU A 33 -9.90 -8.39 8.78
C GLU A 33 -9.68 -7.30 9.83
N ALA A 34 -8.65 -6.46 9.66
CA ALA A 34 -8.41 -5.28 10.49
C ALA A 34 -9.36 -4.09 10.21
N GLY A 35 -10.34 -4.24 9.31
CA GLY A 35 -11.32 -3.20 9.00
C GLY A 35 -10.84 -2.14 8.02
N PHE A 36 -9.77 -2.40 7.27
CA PHE A 36 -9.32 -1.53 6.19
C PHE A 36 -9.96 -1.95 4.86
N GLU A 37 -10.13 -0.98 3.97
CA GLU A 37 -10.31 -1.22 2.54
C GLU A 37 -8.94 -1.43 1.91
N VAL A 38 -8.83 -2.42 1.04
CA VAL A 38 -7.60 -2.72 0.32
C VAL A 38 -7.81 -2.47 -1.17
N HIS A 39 -6.89 -1.74 -1.78
CA HIS A 39 -6.83 -1.49 -3.21
C HIS A 39 -5.46 -1.93 -3.72
N LEU A 40 -5.43 -2.72 -4.80
CA LEU A 40 -4.21 -3.29 -5.35
C LEU A 40 -3.95 -2.70 -6.73
N GLU A 41 -2.80 -2.08 -6.89
CA GLU A 41 -2.36 -1.57 -8.19
C GLU A 41 -1.08 -2.27 -8.65
N PRO A 42 -0.93 -2.57 -9.95
CA PRO A 42 0.29 -3.17 -10.45
C PRO A 42 1.46 -2.18 -10.30
N LEU A 43 2.65 -2.69 -9.95
CA LEU A 43 3.83 -1.87 -9.67
C LEU A 43 4.13 -0.88 -10.81
N LYS A 44 4.02 -1.35 -12.06
CA LYS A 44 4.19 -0.55 -13.28
C LYS A 44 3.22 0.63 -13.43
N ALA A 45 2.03 0.56 -12.81
CA ALA A 45 1.05 1.63 -12.89
C ALA A 45 1.31 2.74 -11.87
N VAL A 46 2.04 2.45 -10.79
CA VAL A 46 2.30 3.40 -9.70
C VAL A 46 3.73 3.91 -9.67
N GLU A 47 4.68 3.16 -10.22
CA GLU A 47 6.05 3.58 -10.44
C GLU A 47 6.35 3.76 -11.93
N GLU A 48 6.74 4.97 -12.32
CA GLU A 48 7.31 5.20 -13.65
C GLU A 48 8.71 4.60 -13.70
N PRO A 49 9.15 4.06 -14.84
CA PRO A 49 10.54 3.73 -15.10
C PRO A 49 11.35 5.04 -15.14
N SER A 50 11.58 5.64 -13.98
CA SER A 50 12.39 6.82 -13.86
C SER A 50 13.84 6.38 -14.01
N GLU A 51 14.47 6.80 -15.10
CA GLU A 51 15.89 6.62 -15.41
C GLU A 51 16.85 7.28 -14.38
N GLY A 52 16.31 7.90 -13.32
CA GLY A 52 17.08 8.55 -12.26
C GLY A 52 16.50 8.44 -10.85
N GLY A 53 15.51 7.56 -10.62
CA GLY A 53 14.88 7.39 -9.30
C GLY A 53 15.47 6.21 -8.52
N CYS A 54 16.25 6.50 -7.47
CA CYS A 54 16.74 5.59 -6.43
C CYS A 54 16.96 4.13 -6.89
N GLN A 55 18.07 3.88 -7.59
CA GLN A 55 18.46 2.56 -8.11
C GLN A 55 18.46 1.43 -7.06
N GLY A 56 18.52 1.75 -5.75
CA GLY A 56 18.54 0.76 -4.67
C GLY A 56 17.21 0.06 -4.38
N CYS A 57 16.06 0.62 -4.77
CA CYS A 57 14.75 0.04 -4.46
C CYS A 57 14.20 -0.91 -5.54
N ARG A 58 14.84 -0.98 -6.73
CA ARG A 58 14.40 -1.81 -7.88
C ARG A 58 15.21 -3.08 -8.11
N ILE A 59 16.37 -3.22 -7.47
CA ILE A 59 17.25 -4.38 -7.66
C ILE A 59 16.54 -5.69 -7.28
N CYS A 60 15.55 -5.66 -6.37
CA CYS A 60 14.80 -6.84 -5.96
C CYS A 60 13.66 -7.25 -6.91
N PHE A 61 13.28 -6.42 -7.90
CA PHE A 61 12.05 -6.64 -8.69
C PHE A 61 12.30 -6.87 -10.19
N GLN A 62 13.53 -6.67 -10.68
CA GLN A 62 13.87 -6.77 -12.11
C GLN A 62 13.51 -8.16 -12.69
N GLY A 63 12.64 -8.18 -13.71
CA GLY A 63 12.17 -9.41 -14.37
C GLY A 63 10.93 -10.08 -13.75
N ILE A 64 10.45 -9.60 -12.60
CA ILE A 64 9.23 -10.11 -11.93
C ILE A 64 8.22 -9.00 -11.61
N GLU A 65 8.46 -7.78 -12.09
CA GLU A 65 7.69 -6.55 -11.82
C GLU A 65 6.19 -6.71 -12.05
N ASP A 66 5.79 -7.51 -13.05
CA ASP A 66 4.37 -7.77 -13.37
C ASP A 66 3.66 -8.62 -12.31
N ARG A 67 4.42 -9.39 -11.52
CA ARG A 67 3.89 -10.21 -10.41
C ARG A 67 3.71 -9.40 -9.12
N TYR A 68 4.29 -8.22 -9.02
CA TYR A 68 4.19 -7.38 -7.83
C TYR A 68 3.05 -6.38 -7.97
N ARG A 69 2.25 -6.31 -6.90
CA ARG A 69 1.20 -5.32 -6.75
C ARG A 69 1.48 -4.49 -5.51
N VAL A 70 1.26 -3.19 -5.61
CA VAL A 70 1.34 -2.24 -4.51
C VAL A 70 0.01 -2.24 -3.79
N ILE A 71 0.07 -2.47 -2.48
CA ILE A 71 -1.07 -2.46 -1.59
C ILE A 71 -1.32 -1.02 -1.14
N PHE A 72 -2.53 -0.55 -1.39
CA PHE A 72 -3.07 0.69 -0.85
C PHE A 72 -4.16 0.35 0.14
N THR A 73 -4.15 1.01 1.30
CA THR A 73 -5.15 0.79 2.34
C THR A 73 -5.86 2.08 2.68
N ARG A 74 -7.16 2.02 2.92
CA ARG A 74 -7.95 3.14 3.44
C ARG A 74 -8.76 2.65 4.62
N ARG A 75 -8.95 3.49 5.64
CA ARG A 75 -9.82 3.14 6.78
C ARG A 75 -11.26 3.05 6.28
N LYS A 76 -11.95 1.91 6.48
CA LYS A 76 -13.40 1.86 6.25
C LYS A 76 -14.03 2.90 7.16
N ARG A 77 -14.86 3.78 6.61
CA ARG A 77 -15.71 4.64 7.44
C ARG A 77 -16.78 3.78 8.08
N ASN A 78 -16.43 3.01 9.10
CA ASN A 78 -17.40 2.65 10.12
C ASN A 78 -16.72 2.43 11.47
N GLU A 79 -17.13 3.29 12.41
CA GLU A 79 -17.05 3.18 13.87
C GLU A 79 -15.68 2.94 14.54
N ASP A 80 -15.15 4.04 15.08
CA ASP A 80 -14.63 4.14 16.46
C ASP A 80 -13.69 3.03 16.97
N HIS A 81 -12.41 3.39 17.09
CA HIS A 81 -11.69 3.20 18.35
C HIS A 81 -11.07 4.55 18.74
N ARG A 82 -11.92 5.47 19.21
CA ARG A 82 -11.50 6.53 20.14
C ARG A 82 -11.25 5.83 21.48
N GLY A 83 -10.13 5.14 21.57
CA GLY A 83 -9.79 4.33 22.73
C GLY A 83 -8.33 3.95 22.71
N ASP A 84 -7.45 4.95 22.67
CA ASP A 84 -6.07 4.79 23.12
C ASP A 84 -6.06 5.15 24.62
N PRO A 85 -6.16 4.18 25.55
CA PRO A 85 -6.15 4.45 26.99
C PRO A 85 -4.78 4.88 27.52
N PHE A 86 -3.76 5.07 26.68
CA PHE A 86 -2.39 5.37 27.13
C PHE A 86 -2.03 6.85 27.21
N HIS A 87 -2.95 7.78 26.96
CA HIS A 87 -2.74 9.19 27.34
C HIS A 87 -3.32 9.51 28.73
N SER A 88 -2.93 8.72 29.74
CA SER A 88 -3.07 9.13 31.13
C SER A 88 -2.01 8.46 31.99
N SER A 89 -0.80 9.02 31.98
CA SER A 89 -0.01 9.13 33.21
C SER A 89 1.19 10.07 33.02
N ARG A 90 1.03 11.22 33.69
CA ARG A 90 2.03 11.94 34.48
C ARG A 90 2.82 13.08 33.83
#